data_AF-A0A655AJW2-F1
#
_entry.id   AF-A0A655AJW2-F1
#
_cell.length_a   1.000
_cell.length_b   1.000
_cell.length_c   1.000
_cell.angle_alpha   90.00
_cell.angle_beta   90.00
_cell.angle_gamma   90.00
#
_symmetry.space_group_name_H-M   'P 1'
#
loop_
_entity.id
_entity.type
_entity.pdbx_description
1 polymer ?
#
loop_
_entity_poly.entity_id
_entity_poly.type
_entity_poly.pdbx_seq_one_letter_code
_entity_poly.pdbx_strand_id
1 'polypeptide(L)'
;MADVISAHAKPGDCLLVDNTAGWRPGPIRALLATRPAAFRSLIDVERGTYGPKVGTLWDGHVAVWLTTAKIDKCPTLWTIANRDKSLPDHQVGEMLSPGTGFGRTPVYRFPSYLGFRIVERWQFHYSQVVKSTR
;
A
#
# COMPACT_ATOMS: atom_id res chain seq x y z
N MET A 1 3.01 7.53 8.84
CA MET A 1 3.08 6.74 7.59
C MET A 1 3.57 7.54 6.38
N ALA A 2 3.01 8.71 6.05
CA ALA A 2 3.45 9.50 4.89
C ALA A 2 4.94 9.92 5.02
N ASP A 3 5.42 10.11 6.24
CA ASP A 3 6.83 10.44 6.51
C ASP A 3 7.75 9.24 6.26
N VAL A 4 7.30 8.00 6.54
CA VAL A 4 8.05 6.78 6.17
C VAL A 4 8.18 6.69 4.65
N ILE A 5 7.09 6.91 3.92
CA ILE A 5 7.13 6.92 2.46
C ILE A 5 8.09 8.00 1.95
N SER A 6 7.99 9.22 2.48
CA SER A 6 8.83 10.34 2.05
C SER A 6 10.32 10.11 2.35
N ALA A 7 10.64 9.40 3.45
CA ALA A 7 12.00 9.15 3.88
C ALA A 7 12.66 7.95 3.17
N HIS A 8 11.88 6.93 2.80
CA HIS A 8 12.44 5.64 2.39
C HIS A 8 12.11 5.23 0.94
N ALA A 9 11.01 5.72 0.37
CA ALA A 9 10.60 5.33 -0.97
C ALA A 9 11.38 6.09 -2.05
N LYS A 10 11.65 5.43 -3.17
CA LYS A 10 12.37 6.01 -4.30
C LYS A 10 11.44 6.34 -5.46
N PRO A 11 11.78 7.33 -6.29
CA PRO A 11 11.06 7.55 -7.54
C PRO A 11 11.00 6.28 -8.38
N GLY A 12 9.81 5.93 -8.86
CA GLY A 12 9.57 4.70 -9.62
C GLY A 12 9.15 3.49 -8.79
N ASP A 13 9.23 3.55 -7.45
CA ASP A 13 8.57 2.58 -6.59
C ASP A 13 7.05 2.67 -6.76
N CYS A 14 6.34 1.57 -6.48
CA CYS A 14 4.88 1.51 -6.61
C CYS A 14 4.16 1.52 -5.28
N LEU A 15 2.95 2.05 -5.29
CA LEU A 15 2.08 2.14 -4.13
C LEU A 15 0.86 1.22 -4.30
N LEU A 16 0.57 0.46 -3.24
CA LEU A 16 -0.65 -0.30 -3.05
C LEU A 16 -1.39 0.19 -1.81
N VAL A 17 -2.71 0.15 -1.86
CA VAL A 17 -3.56 0.60 -0.76
C VAL A 17 -4.63 -0.43 -0.50
N ASP A 18 -4.62 -1.04 0.68
CA ASP A 18 -5.55 -2.09 1.06
C ASP A 18 -6.98 -1.56 1.19
N ASN A 19 -7.74 -1.66 0.11
CA ASN A 19 -9.13 -1.24 0.08
C ASN A 19 -10.09 -2.31 0.65
N THR A 20 -9.56 -3.40 1.22
CA THR A 20 -10.38 -4.37 1.99
C THR A 20 -10.51 -3.98 3.46
N ALA A 21 -9.69 -3.03 3.91
CA ALA A 21 -9.76 -2.47 5.25
C ALA A 21 -11.03 -1.62 5.45
N GLY A 22 -11.73 -1.84 6.58
CA GLY A 22 -12.87 -1.02 7.02
C GLY A 22 -12.46 0.36 7.54
N TRP A 23 -11.83 1.17 6.70
CA TRP A 23 -11.37 2.53 7.04
C TRP A 23 -12.56 3.50 7.23
N ARG A 24 -12.48 4.36 8.25
CA ARG A 24 -13.49 5.41 8.53
C ARG A 24 -12.81 6.74 8.89
N PRO A 25 -13.29 7.89 8.36
CA PRO A 25 -14.33 8.05 7.32
C PRO A 25 -13.79 7.86 5.89
N GLY A 26 -14.45 7.02 5.08
CA GLY A 26 -14.19 6.85 3.63
C GLY A 26 -12.90 6.11 3.28
N PRO A 27 -12.79 5.50 2.08
CA PRO A 27 -11.79 4.49 1.76
C PRO A 27 -10.37 4.99 1.98
N ILE A 28 -9.45 4.06 2.20
CA ILE A 28 -8.04 4.28 2.52
C ILE A 28 -7.31 5.28 1.58
N ARG A 29 -7.85 5.54 0.39
CA ARG A 29 -7.40 6.59 -0.55
C ARG A 29 -7.51 8.02 -0.01
N ALA A 30 -8.37 8.30 0.97
CA ALA A 30 -8.40 9.59 1.66
C ALA A 30 -7.02 9.97 2.24
N LEU A 31 -6.24 8.96 2.65
CA LEU A 31 -4.87 9.15 3.12
C LEU A 31 -3.95 9.77 2.06
N LEU A 32 -4.10 9.35 0.81
CA LEU A 32 -3.29 9.86 -0.29
C LEU A 32 -3.65 11.31 -0.61
N ALA A 33 -4.93 11.65 -0.50
CA ALA A 33 -5.43 13.00 -0.72
C ALA A 33 -4.97 14.01 0.36
N THR A 34 -4.75 13.56 1.61
CA THR A 34 -4.32 14.45 2.71
C THR A 34 -2.84 14.83 2.66
N ARG A 35 -1.97 13.98 2.09
CA ARG A 35 -0.51 14.22 2.00
C ARG A 35 0.03 13.89 0.60
N PRO A 36 -0.49 14.52 -0.47
CA PRO A 36 -0.18 14.11 -1.85
C PRO A 36 1.29 14.26 -2.22
N ALA A 37 2.02 15.18 -1.58
CA ALA A 37 3.46 15.36 -1.81
C ALA A 37 4.28 14.10 -1.48
N ALA A 38 3.90 13.36 -0.43
CA ALA A 38 4.62 12.16 -0.01
C ALA A 38 4.53 11.02 -1.05
N PHE A 39 3.45 10.98 -1.82
CA PHE A 39 3.17 9.87 -2.75
C PHE A 39 3.44 10.22 -4.21
N ARG A 40 3.81 11.47 -4.51
CA ARG A 40 3.92 11.98 -5.89
C ARG A 40 4.98 11.25 -6.72
N SER A 41 6.08 10.82 -6.09
CA SER A 41 7.16 10.09 -6.74
C SER A 41 6.84 8.60 -6.95
N LEU A 42 5.75 8.11 -6.35
CA LEU A 42 5.33 6.71 -6.46
C LEU A 42 4.31 6.51 -7.57
N ILE A 43 4.35 5.32 -8.15
CA ILE A 43 3.36 4.85 -9.11
C ILE A 43 2.20 4.21 -8.34
N ASP A 44 1.09 4.93 -8.17
CA ASP A 44 -0.17 4.38 -7.66
C ASP A 44 -0.80 3.48 -8.74
N VAL A 45 -0.47 2.19 -8.71
CA VAL A 45 -0.88 1.21 -9.74
C VAL A 45 -2.38 0.93 -9.71
N GLU A 46 -3.01 1.17 -8.55
CA GLU A 46 -4.44 0.99 -8.30
C GLU A 46 -5.25 2.27 -8.56
N ARG A 47 -4.62 3.36 -9.03
CA ARG A 47 -5.34 4.62 -9.30
C ARG A 47 -6.41 4.44 -10.36
N GLY A 48 -7.65 4.70 -9.96
CA GLY A 48 -8.80 4.76 -10.84
C GLY A 48 -9.08 6.18 -11.33
N THR A 49 -10.36 6.48 -11.54
CA THR A 49 -10.81 7.78 -12.03
C THR A 49 -10.33 8.92 -11.14
N TYR A 50 -9.81 9.98 -11.75
CA TYR A 50 -9.37 11.18 -11.02
C TYR A 50 -10.56 11.84 -10.31
N GLY A 51 -10.48 11.98 -8.99
CA GLY A 51 -11.63 12.33 -8.15
C GLY A 51 -12.31 13.64 -8.55
N PRO A 52 -11.57 14.74 -8.74
CA PRO A 52 -12.16 16.02 -9.15
C PRO A 52 -12.91 15.99 -10.50
N LYS A 53 -12.60 15.04 -11.40
CA LYS A 53 -13.34 14.89 -12.67
C LYS A 53 -14.74 14.29 -12.48
N VAL A 54 -15.00 13.64 -11.35
CA VAL A 54 -16.28 12.98 -11.04
C VAL A 54 -16.90 13.49 -9.74
N GLY A 55 -16.44 14.66 -9.24
CA GLY A 55 -17.01 15.30 -8.06
C GLY A 55 -16.70 14.58 -6.74
N THR A 56 -15.62 13.80 -6.66
CA THR A 56 -15.21 13.11 -5.42
C THR A 56 -13.93 13.73 -4.83
N LEU A 57 -13.79 13.67 -3.51
CA LEU A 57 -12.63 14.22 -2.78
C LEU A 57 -11.32 13.46 -3.05
N TRP A 58 -11.39 12.20 -3.48
CA TRP A 58 -10.24 11.35 -3.77
C TRP A 58 -10.50 10.51 -5.02
N ASP A 59 -9.40 10.01 -5.60
CA ASP A 59 -9.43 9.17 -6.78
C ASP A 59 -10.16 7.84 -6.54
N GLY A 60 -10.73 7.27 -7.59
CA GLY A 60 -11.27 5.92 -7.58
C GLY A 60 -10.18 4.86 -7.35
N HIS A 61 -10.59 3.64 -6.99
CA HIS A 61 -9.70 2.52 -6.73
C HIS A 61 -9.94 1.40 -7.76
N VAL A 62 -8.87 0.95 -8.39
CA VAL A 62 -8.83 -0.24 -9.25
C VAL A 62 -8.32 -1.41 -8.43
N ALA A 63 -9.04 -2.52 -8.46
CA ALA A 63 -8.66 -3.70 -7.73
C ALA A 63 -7.29 -4.26 -8.14
N VAL A 64 -6.47 -4.64 -7.14
CA VAL A 64 -5.09 -5.13 -7.34
C VAL A 64 -4.94 -6.27 -8.35
N TRP A 65 -5.92 -7.16 -8.48
CA TRP A 65 -5.86 -8.29 -9.41
C TRP A 65 -5.97 -7.86 -10.88
N LEU A 66 -6.49 -6.66 -11.15
CA LEU A 66 -6.54 -6.05 -12.48
C LEU A 66 -5.26 -5.24 -12.79
N THR A 67 -4.35 -5.08 -11.82
CA THR A 67 -3.15 -4.25 -11.95
C THR A 67 -1.85 -5.05 -11.85
N THR A 68 -1.92 -6.38 -11.84
CA THR A 68 -0.76 -7.28 -11.75
C THR A 68 0.32 -6.99 -12.80
N ALA A 69 -0.06 -6.70 -14.04
CA ALA A 69 0.88 -6.32 -15.11
C ALA A 69 1.59 -4.98 -14.86
N LYS A 70 0.99 -4.07 -14.07
CA LYS A 70 1.66 -2.84 -13.62
C LYS A 70 2.59 -3.15 -12.44
N ILE A 71 2.10 -3.94 -11.49
CA ILE A 71 2.85 -4.40 -10.31
C ILE A 71 4.13 -5.12 -10.72
N ASP A 72 4.09 -5.89 -11.81
CA ASP A 72 5.24 -6.65 -12.30
C ASP A 72 6.42 -5.79 -12.77
N LYS A 73 6.16 -4.52 -13.09
CA LYS A 73 7.19 -3.55 -13.51
C LYS A 73 7.80 -2.79 -12.34
N CYS A 74 7.33 -3.02 -11.13
CA CYS A 74 7.71 -2.26 -9.95
C CYS A 74 8.98 -2.85 -9.30
N PRO A 75 9.99 -2.02 -8.96
CA PRO A 75 11.17 -2.50 -8.24
C PRO A 75 10.88 -2.77 -6.76
N THR A 76 10.00 -1.98 -6.15
CA THR A 76 9.60 -2.08 -4.74
C THR A 76 8.12 -1.70 -4.63
N LEU A 77 7.41 -2.40 -3.75
CA LEU A 77 6.02 -2.09 -3.41
C LEU A 77 5.94 -1.52 -2.01
N TRP A 78 5.19 -0.43 -1.89
CA TRP A 78 4.79 0.18 -0.63
C TRP A 78 3.29 -0.05 -0.44
N THR A 79 2.93 -0.91 0.51
CA THR A 79 1.53 -1.22 0.81
C THR A 79 1.09 -0.50 2.08
N ILE A 80 -0.01 0.25 2.01
CA ILE A 80 -0.67 0.83 3.19
C ILE A 80 -1.87 -0.05 3.53
N ALA A 81 -1.93 -0.54 4.77
CA ALA A 81 -3.03 -1.39 5.25
C ALA A 81 -3.42 -1.02 6.69
N ASN A 82 -4.40 -1.73 7.27
CA ASN A 82 -4.75 -1.59 8.69
C ASN A 82 -3.64 -2.07 9.61
N ARG A 83 -3.55 -1.52 10.82
CA ARG A 83 -2.62 -2.01 11.86
C ARG A 83 -2.88 -3.50 12.15
N ASP A 84 -1.81 -4.29 12.22
CA ASP A 84 -1.83 -5.63 12.83
C ASP A 84 -1.36 -5.52 14.28
N LYS A 85 -2.29 -5.65 15.24
CA LYS A 85 -1.97 -5.54 16.67
C LYS A 85 -1.17 -6.73 17.22
N SER A 86 -1.09 -7.83 16.47
CA SER A 86 -0.33 -9.02 16.88
C SER A 86 1.15 -8.95 16.51
N LEU A 87 1.57 -7.91 15.79
CA LEU A 87 2.95 -7.74 15.32
C LEU A 87 3.64 -6.53 16.00
N PRO A 88 4.98 -6.55 16.13
CA PRO A 88 5.76 -5.43 16.63
C PRO A 88 5.57 -4.13 15.85
N ASP A 89 5.89 -3.00 16.49
CA ASP A 89 5.73 -1.67 15.89
C ASP A 89 6.63 -1.45 14.67
N HIS A 90 7.81 -2.06 14.63
CA HIS A 90 8.68 -2.07 13.46
C HIS A 90 9.39 -3.41 13.34
N GLN A 91 9.49 -3.93 12.11
CA GLN A 91 10.18 -5.18 11.80
C GLN A 91 10.91 -5.09 10.47
N VAL A 92 12.13 -5.65 10.43
CA VAL A 92 12.94 -5.86 9.23
C VAL A 92 13.27 -7.35 9.15
N GLY A 93 13.25 -7.93 7.96
CA GLY A 93 13.67 -9.31 7.75
C GLY A 93 13.73 -9.68 6.27
N GLU A 94 14.28 -10.85 5.96
CA GLU A 94 14.38 -11.30 4.56
C GLU A 94 13.02 -11.72 3.97
N MET A 95 12.12 -12.24 4.81
CA MET A 95 10.77 -12.65 4.42
C MET A 95 9.85 -12.63 5.64
N LEU A 96 9.16 -11.52 5.85
CA LEU A 96 8.18 -11.38 6.92
C LEU A 96 6.83 -11.96 6.50
N SER A 97 6.16 -12.66 7.43
CA SER A 97 4.76 -13.09 7.24
C SER A 97 3.86 -11.85 7.12
N PRO A 98 2.86 -11.82 6.22
CA PRO A 98 1.88 -10.72 6.15
C PRO A 98 1.13 -10.45 7.47
N GLY A 99 1.11 -11.40 8.40
CA GLY A 99 0.35 -11.34 9.64
C GLY A 99 -0.95 -12.14 9.55
N THR A 100 -1.60 -12.33 10.69
CA THR A 100 -2.69 -13.31 10.87
C THR A 100 -3.94 -12.97 10.04
N GLY A 101 -4.20 -11.67 9.81
CA GLY A 101 -5.38 -11.21 9.06
C GLY A 101 -5.11 -10.85 7.59
N PHE A 102 -3.84 -10.63 7.21
CA PHE A 102 -3.52 -9.95 5.96
C PHE A 102 -3.10 -10.87 4.83
N GLY A 103 -2.61 -12.08 5.14
CA GLY A 103 -2.13 -13.02 4.12
C GLY A 103 -3.19 -13.44 3.08
N ARG A 104 -4.47 -13.26 3.39
CA ARG A 104 -5.60 -13.53 2.48
C ARG A 104 -6.06 -12.30 1.70
N THR A 105 -5.66 -11.10 2.10
CA THR A 105 -6.09 -9.87 1.41
C THR A 105 -5.40 -9.78 0.05
N PRO A 106 -6.12 -9.29 -0.99
CA PRO A 106 -5.58 -9.24 -2.35
C PRO A 106 -4.24 -8.51 -2.44
N VAL A 107 -4.06 -7.43 -1.68
CA VAL A 107 -2.85 -6.58 -1.73
C VAL A 107 -1.57 -7.26 -1.24
N TYR A 108 -1.66 -8.39 -0.52
CA TYR A 108 -0.48 -9.22 -0.22
C TYR A 108 -0.44 -10.48 -1.09
N ARG A 109 -1.61 -11.06 -1.40
CA ARG A 109 -1.71 -12.31 -2.15
C ARG A 109 -1.23 -12.17 -3.59
N PHE A 110 -1.67 -11.15 -4.32
CA PHE A 110 -1.31 -10.98 -5.73
C PHE A 110 0.16 -10.58 -5.92
N PRO A 111 0.73 -9.64 -5.15
CA PRO A 111 2.17 -9.40 -5.19
C PRO A 111 3.01 -10.65 -4.86
N SER A 112 2.57 -11.46 -3.90
CA SER A 112 3.25 -12.72 -3.54
C SER A 112 3.31 -13.70 -4.72
N TYR A 113 2.24 -13.81 -5.52
CA TYR A 113 2.25 -14.61 -6.76
C TYR A 113 3.24 -14.13 -7.81
N LEU A 114 3.60 -12.85 -7.76
CA LEU A 114 4.60 -12.28 -8.64
C LEU A 114 6.01 -12.32 -8.02
N GLY A 115 6.19 -12.96 -6.85
CA GLY A 115 7.48 -13.12 -6.19
C GLY A 115 7.86 -12.00 -5.21
N PHE A 116 6.97 -11.04 -4.93
CA PHE A 116 7.25 -10.05 -3.90
C PHE A 116 7.16 -10.67 -2.49
N ARG A 117 8.16 -10.36 -1.67
CA ARG A 117 8.27 -10.74 -0.26
C ARG A 117 8.35 -9.48 0.59
N ILE A 118 7.73 -9.53 1.76
CA ILE A 118 7.75 -8.42 2.71
C ILE A 118 9.13 -8.40 3.38
N VAL A 119 9.81 -7.27 3.28
CA VAL A 119 11.15 -7.09 3.87
C VAL A 119 11.17 -6.13 5.05
N GLU A 120 10.17 -5.26 5.14
CA GLU A 120 10.08 -4.29 6.23
C GLU A 120 8.65 -3.85 6.50
N ARG A 121 8.33 -3.53 7.75
CA ARG A 121 7.00 -3.12 8.19
C ARG A 121 7.05 -2.13 9.34
N TRP A 122 6.23 -1.09 9.28
CA TRP A 122 5.97 -0.14 10.35
C TRP A 122 4.47 -0.14 10.71
N GLN A 123 4.15 -0.31 11.99
CA GLN A 123 2.80 -0.16 12.53
C GLN A 123 2.60 1.27 13.06
N PHE A 124 1.44 1.83 12.79
CA PHE A 124 0.94 3.09 13.35
C PHE A 124 -0.34 2.82 14.13
N HIS A 125 -0.94 3.85 14.72
CA HIS A 125 -2.10 3.67 15.60
C HIS A 125 -3.28 2.94 14.92
N TYR A 126 -3.58 3.25 13.66
CA TYR A 126 -4.66 2.60 12.88
C TYR A 126 -4.21 1.92 11.58
N SER A 127 -3.02 2.23 11.09
CA SER A 127 -2.51 1.72 9.81
C SER A 127 -1.14 1.07 9.97
N GLN A 128 -0.67 0.46 8.90
CA GLN A 128 0.70 0.03 8.74
C GLN A 128 1.21 0.43 7.35
N VAL A 129 2.52 0.56 7.23
CA VAL A 129 3.24 0.67 5.96
C VAL A 129 4.11 -0.57 5.84
N VAL A 130 4.03 -1.23 4.70
CA VAL A 130 4.79 -2.45 4.40
C VAL A 130 5.61 -2.24 3.14
N LYS A 131 6.88 -2.60 3.19
CA LYS A 131 7.78 -2.61 2.05
C LYS A 131 7.97 -4.05 1.58
N SER A 132 7.78 -4.26 0.29
CA SER A 132 8.02 -5.55 -0.36
C SER A 132 8.95 -5.41 -1.56
N THR A 133 9.86 -6.36 -1.72
CA THR A 133 10.81 -6.45 -2.85
C THR A 133 10.78 -7.86 -3.43
N ARG A 134 11.44 -8.07 -4.56
CA ARG A 134 11.74 -9.41 -5.09
C ARG A 134 13.20 -9.71 -4.83
#